data_AF-A0A972UX83-F1
#
_entry.id   AF-A0A972UX83-F1
#
_cell.length_a   1.000
_cell.length_b   1.000
_cell.length_c   1.000
_cell.angle_alpha   90.00
_cell.angle_beta   90.00
_cell.angle_gamma   90.00
#
_symmetry.space_group_name_H-M   'P 1'
#
loop_
_entity.id
_entity.type
_entity.pdbx_description
1 polymer ?
#
loop_
_entity_poly.entity_id
_entity_poly.type
_entity_poly.pdbx_seq_one_letter_code
_entity_poly.pdbx_strand_id
1 'polypeptide(L)'
;MDKIIVLIEKRYGPLDPSYSLILNFHPGSDPVTQPCKKNKTIKINLPDYVLNTKDLKAINQKKLQFAHEMVHTISPEDDTKELTYLEEGMAVVLSEEYANFYSNPPDKYLNARNLTNDLLKFDPEIILKVRTRNPNKTISELSVKMFQEVVQCIPTELLQKLLQKFNS
;
A
#
# COMPACT_ATOMS: atom_id res chain seq x y z
N MET A 1 16.78 -0.39 -1.00
CA MET A 1 15.71 0.38 -0.34
C MET A 1 15.22 1.48 -1.27
N ASP A 2 16.14 2.26 -1.83
CA ASP A 2 15.86 3.41 -2.68
C ASP A 2 14.94 3.08 -3.87
N LYS A 3 15.07 1.88 -4.46
CA LYS A 3 14.23 1.47 -5.60
C LYS A 3 12.74 1.29 -5.26
N ILE A 4 12.40 0.78 -4.06
CA ILE A 4 10.98 0.58 -3.69
C ILE A 4 10.32 1.91 -3.34
N ILE A 5 11.04 2.80 -2.65
CA ILE A 5 10.55 4.14 -2.31
C ILE A 5 10.29 4.93 -3.59
N VAL A 6 11.27 4.98 -4.51
CA VAL A 6 11.09 5.67 -5.79
C VAL A 6 9.91 5.10 -6.59
N LEU A 7 9.71 3.78 -6.56
CA LEU A 7 8.57 3.15 -7.24
C LEU A 7 7.24 3.59 -6.63
N ILE A 8 7.15 3.56 -5.31
CA ILE A 8 5.98 4.00 -4.54
C ILE A 8 5.67 5.46 -4.83
N GLU A 9 6.66 6.34 -4.73
CA GLU A 9 6.47 7.78 -4.93
C GLU A 9 6.03 8.10 -6.36
N LYS A 10 6.59 7.40 -7.34
CA LYS A 10 6.17 7.50 -8.74
C LYS A 10 4.73 7.02 -8.96
N ARG A 11 4.29 5.97 -8.26
CA ARG A 11 2.97 5.35 -8.47
C ARG A 11 1.86 6.08 -7.72
N TYR A 12 2.15 6.48 -6.49
CA TYR A 12 1.14 6.86 -5.50
C TYR A 12 1.45 8.19 -4.81
N GLY A 13 2.55 8.85 -5.11
CA GLY A 13 2.94 10.12 -4.49
C GLY A 13 3.86 9.95 -3.28
N PRO A 14 4.41 11.07 -2.77
CA PRO A 14 5.48 11.08 -1.78
C PRO A 14 5.07 10.37 -0.48
N LEU A 15 6.06 9.76 0.19
CA LEU A 15 5.88 9.29 1.56
C LEU A 15 5.49 10.47 2.48
N ASP A 16 4.78 10.19 3.57
CA ASP A 16 4.47 11.24 4.55
C ASP A 16 5.79 11.72 5.20
N PRO A 17 6.25 12.95 4.91
CA PRO A 17 7.55 13.43 5.37
C PRO A 17 7.56 13.71 6.88
N SER A 18 6.40 13.69 7.53
CA SER A 18 6.30 13.87 8.97
C SER A 18 6.77 12.64 9.75
N TYR A 19 6.88 11.46 9.12
CA TYR A 19 7.33 10.23 9.76
C TYR A 19 8.76 9.85 9.39
N SER A 20 9.51 9.39 10.38
CA SER A 20 10.80 8.70 10.17
C SER A 20 10.58 7.20 10.00
N LEU A 21 11.17 6.61 8.95
CA LEU A 21 11.14 5.17 8.73
C LEU A 21 12.21 4.47 9.59
N ILE A 22 11.82 3.49 10.38
CA ILE A 22 12.69 2.63 11.18
C ILE A 22 12.52 1.19 10.71
N LEU A 23 13.64 0.53 10.41
CA LEU A 23 13.64 -0.89 10.07
C LEU A 23 14.22 -1.67 11.24
N ASN A 24 13.40 -2.55 11.80
CA ASN A 24 13.82 -3.45 12.86
C ASN A 24 13.95 -4.85 12.30
N PHE A 25 15.01 -5.55 12.66
CA PHE A 25 15.15 -6.96 12.36
C PHE A 25 14.84 -7.75 13.64
N HIS A 26 13.86 -8.65 13.56
CA HIS A 26 13.41 -9.49 14.68
C HIS A 26 13.36 -10.97 14.28
N PRO A 27 13.74 -11.91 15.15
CA PRO A 27 13.55 -13.32 14.87
C PRO A 27 12.06 -13.69 14.80
N GLY A 28 11.62 -14.28 13.68
CA GLY A 28 10.40 -15.12 13.64
C GLY A 28 9.04 -14.44 13.42
N SER A 29 8.96 -13.12 13.17
CA SER A 29 7.69 -12.46 12.81
C SER A 29 7.60 -12.19 11.31
N ASP A 30 6.40 -12.32 10.72
CA ASP A 30 6.14 -11.78 9.38
C ASP A 30 6.37 -10.26 9.34
N PRO A 31 6.68 -9.68 8.17
CA PRO A 31 6.77 -8.23 8.04
C PRO A 31 5.47 -7.55 8.44
N VAL A 32 5.57 -6.55 9.31
CA VAL A 32 4.43 -5.74 9.76
C VAL A 32 4.86 -4.29 9.89
N THR A 33 4.07 -3.38 9.34
CA THR A 33 4.16 -1.95 9.53
C THR A 33 3.45 -1.55 10.82
N GLN A 34 4.17 -0.81 11.66
CA GLN A 34 3.67 -0.28 12.92
C GLN A 34 3.93 1.24 12.96
N PRO A 35 2.94 2.04 12.53
CA PRO A 35 3.02 3.49 12.67
C PRO A 35 2.91 3.90 14.14
N CYS A 36 3.73 4.85 14.58
CA CYS A 36 3.71 5.43 15.92
C CYS A 36 3.57 6.94 15.82
N LYS A 37 2.36 7.47 16.01
CA LYS A 37 2.06 8.91 15.91
C LYS A 37 2.82 9.75 16.92
N LYS A 38 2.97 9.26 18.17
CA LYS A 38 3.63 10.01 19.26
C LYS A 38 5.08 10.36 18.93
N ASN A 39 5.80 9.40 18.35
CA ASN A 39 7.22 9.58 18.02
C ASN A 39 7.42 9.94 16.54
N LYS A 40 6.33 9.98 15.75
CA LYS A 40 6.35 10.11 14.29
C LYS A 40 7.32 9.14 13.64
N THR A 41 7.20 7.86 13.98
CA THR A 41 8.04 6.81 13.42
C THR A 41 7.17 5.73 12.81
N ILE A 42 7.56 5.19 11.65
CA ILE A 42 6.97 3.97 11.11
C ILE A 42 7.99 2.86 11.27
N LYS A 43 7.65 1.83 12.04
CA LYS A 43 8.50 0.66 12.20
C LYS A 43 8.08 -0.41 11.20
N ILE A 44 8.99 -0.91 10.40
CA ILE A 44 8.79 -2.15 9.65
C ILE A 44 9.66 -3.21 10.31
N ASN A 45 9.01 -4.17 10.94
CA ASN A 45 9.69 -5.31 11.55
C ASN A 45 9.96 -6.33 10.44
N LEU A 46 11.19 -6.77 10.26
CA LEU A 46 11.61 -7.73 9.25
C LEU A 46 12.16 -8.98 9.94
N PRO A 47 11.78 -10.20 9.50
CA PRO A 47 12.30 -11.41 10.12
C PRO A 47 13.82 -11.57 9.96
N ASP A 48 14.57 -11.97 10.98
CA ASP A 48 16.04 -12.14 10.88
C ASP A 48 16.47 -13.22 9.86
N TYR A 49 15.63 -14.24 9.64
CA TYR A 49 15.85 -15.26 8.62
C TYR A 49 15.72 -14.70 7.18
N VAL A 50 15.33 -13.43 7.00
CA VAL A 50 15.36 -12.69 5.74
C VAL A 50 16.78 -12.59 5.17
N LEU A 51 17.79 -12.51 6.02
CA LEU A 51 19.17 -12.26 5.60
C LEU A 51 19.90 -13.52 5.11
N ASN A 52 19.44 -14.72 5.47
CA ASN A 52 20.26 -15.94 5.39
C ASN A 52 19.65 -17.08 4.54
N THR A 53 18.51 -16.89 3.86
CA THR A 53 17.93 -17.93 2.99
C THR A 53 18.48 -17.89 1.57
N LYS A 54 18.65 -19.06 0.94
CA LYS A 54 18.94 -19.20 -0.50
C LYS A 54 17.71 -19.63 -1.31
N ASP A 55 16.57 -19.87 -0.65
CA ASP A 55 15.32 -20.24 -1.32
C ASP A 55 14.72 -19.01 -2.03
N LEU A 56 14.72 -19.06 -3.36
CA LEU A 56 14.19 -18.00 -4.22
C LEU A 56 12.70 -17.73 -3.96
N LYS A 57 11.90 -18.75 -3.64
CA LYS A 57 10.48 -18.58 -3.33
C LYS A 57 10.31 -17.79 -2.03
N ALA A 58 11.06 -18.16 -1.00
CA ALA A 58 11.08 -17.42 0.26
C ALA A 58 11.59 -15.98 0.07
N ILE A 59 12.58 -15.75 -0.78
CA ILE A 59 13.08 -14.41 -1.11
C ILE A 59 11.99 -13.56 -1.78
N ASN A 60 11.26 -14.11 -2.76
CA ASN A 60 10.20 -13.38 -3.46
C ASN A 60 9.01 -13.08 -2.55
N GLN A 61 8.60 -14.03 -1.71
CA GLN A 61 7.56 -13.80 -0.70
C GLN A 61 7.95 -12.66 0.26
N LYS A 62 9.22 -12.59 0.67
CA LYS A 62 9.73 -11.50 1.52
C LYS A 62 9.73 -10.15 0.81
N LYS A 63 10.17 -10.11 -0.46
CA LYS A 63 10.10 -8.89 -1.27
C LYS A 63 8.67 -8.39 -1.40
N LEU A 64 7.72 -9.31 -1.57
CA LEU A 64 6.30 -9.02 -1.67
C LEU A 64 5.79 -8.41 -0.37
N GLN A 65 5.97 -9.10 0.77
CA GLN A 65 5.55 -8.59 2.07
C GLN A 65 6.20 -7.24 2.39
N PHE A 66 7.50 -7.09 2.19
CA PHE A 66 8.19 -5.81 2.43
C PHE A 66 7.62 -4.68 1.55
N ALA A 67 7.41 -4.93 0.25
CA ALA A 67 6.85 -3.92 -0.63
C ALA A 67 5.40 -3.57 -0.30
N HIS A 68 4.62 -4.55 0.17
CA HIS A 68 3.24 -4.35 0.62
C HIS A 68 3.21 -3.41 1.83
N GLU A 69 4.00 -3.73 2.86
CA GLU A 69 4.16 -2.91 4.07
C GLU A 69 4.66 -1.49 3.76
N MET A 70 5.57 -1.35 2.81
CA MET A 70 6.06 -0.04 2.39
C MET A 70 4.96 0.87 1.81
N VAL A 71 3.89 0.34 1.22
CA VAL A 71 2.77 1.18 0.70
C VAL A 71 1.97 1.83 1.83
N HIS A 72 1.84 1.19 2.99
CA HIS A 72 1.16 1.79 4.15
C HIS A 72 1.94 2.98 4.73
N THR A 73 3.23 3.12 4.39
CA THR A 73 4.05 4.25 4.84
C THR A 73 3.70 5.57 4.15
N ILE A 74 2.95 5.54 3.05
CA ILE A 74 2.59 6.74 2.30
C ILE A 74 1.40 7.47 2.94
N SER A 75 0.66 6.79 3.79
CA SER A 75 -0.51 7.32 4.49
C SER A 75 -0.65 6.62 5.85
N PRO A 76 0.32 6.80 6.76
CA PRO A 76 0.35 6.08 8.03
C PRO A 76 -0.88 6.42 8.88
N GLU A 77 -1.79 5.47 8.97
CA GLU A 77 -2.95 5.55 9.85
C GLU A 77 -2.58 5.16 11.29
N ASP A 78 -3.39 5.53 12.29
CA ASP A 78 -3.24 4.93 13.61
C ASP A 78 -3.97 3.58 13.66
N ASP A 79 -3.69 2.80 14.70
CA ASP A 79 -4.37 1.53 14.99
C ASP A 79 -5.91 1.66 15.14
N THR A 80 -6.46 2.89 15.11
CA THR A 80 -7.90 3.16 15.22
C THR A 80 -8.59 3.38 13.87
N LYS A 81 -7.82 3.63 12.80
CA LYS A 81 -8.35 3.80 11.44
C LYS A 81 -8.11 2.54 10.64
N GLU A 82 -9.22 1.94 10.19
CA GLU A 82 -9.19 0.78 9.32
C GLU A 82 -8.76 1.17 7.90
N LEU A 83 -7.85 0.39 7.32
CA LEU A 83 -7.42 0.53 5.94
C LEU A 83 -8.60 0.36 4.99
N THR A 84 -8.49 0.90 3.77
CA THR A 84 -9.51 0.73 2.73
C THR A 84 -9.13 -0.38 1.75
N TYR A 85 -10.10 -0.91 1.00
CA TYR A 85 -9.81 -1.83 -0.11
C TYR A 85 -8.87 -1.21 -1.15
N LEU A 86 -8.92 0.12 -1.32
CA LEU A 86 -7.98 0.85 -2.16
C LEU A 86 -6.55 0.74 -1.65
N GLU A 87 -6.33 0.99 -0.36
CA GLU A 87 -4.99 0.98 0.22
C GLU A 87 -4.36 -0.42 0.17
N GLU A 88 -5.13 -1.44 0.54
CA GLU A 88 -4.72 -2.83 0.46
C GLU A 88 -4.47 -3.29 -0.98
N GLY A 89 -5.35 -2.87 -1.89
CA GLY A 89 -5.20 -3.17 -3.31
C GLY A 89 -3.96 -2.51 -3.92
N MET A 90 -3.64 -1.27 -3.52
CA MET A 90 -2.38 -0.60 -3.87
C MET A 90 -1.17 -1.40 -3.38
N ALA A 91 -1.21 -1.85 -2.12
CA ALA A 91 -0.14 -2.62 -1.51
C ALA A 91 0.09 -3.96 -2.22
N VAL A 92 -0.98 -4.68 -2.58
CA VAL A 92 -0.89 -5.92 -3.36
C VAL A 92 -0.36 -5.66 -4.78
N VAL A 93 -0.93 -4.71 -5.52
CA VAL A 93 -0.51 -4.45 -6.92
C VAL A 93 0.97 -4.08 -7.00
N LEU A 94 1.42 -3.16 -6.15
CA LEU A 94 2.81 -2.70 -6.18
C LEU A 94 3.78 -3.78 -5.68
N SER A 95 3.40 -4.57 -4.68
CA SER A 95 4.26 -5.63 -4.16
C SER A 95 4.50 -6.76 -5.17
N GLU A 96 3.48 -7.12 -5.96
CA GLU A 96 3.62 -8.10 -7.05
C GLU A 96 4.50 -7.57 -8.18
N GLU A 97 4.34 -6.28 -8.55
CA GLU A 97 5.18 -5.60 -9.53
C GLU A 97 6.66 -5.58 -9.06
N TYR A 98 6.90 -5.17 -7.83
CA TYR A 98 8.25 -5.08 -7.26
C TYR A 98 8.92 -6.44 -7.10
N ALA A 99 8.18 -7.45 -6.63
CA ALA A 99 8.72 -8.80 -6.46
C ALA A 99 8.87 -9.55 -7.80
N ASN A 100 8.29 -9.02 -8.89
CA ASN A 100 8.10 -9.73 -10.16
C ASN A 100 7.52 -11.14 -9.93
N PHE A 101 6.52 -11.21 -9.06
CA PHE A 101 5.94 -12.45 -8.57
C PHE A 101 4.45 -12.26 -8.34
N TYR A 102 3.63 -13.02 -9.07
CA TYR A 102 2.19 -13.03 -8.87
C TYR A 102 1.84 -13.91 -7.69
N SER A 103 1.22 -13.32 -6.68
CA SER A 103 0.76 -14.06 -5.51
C SER A 103 -0.66 -14.58 -5.71
N ASN A 104 -0.98 -15.62 -4.95
CA ASN A 104 -2.36 -16.04 -4.69
C ASN A 104 -2.72 -15.61 -3.28
N PRO A 105 -3.01 -14.30 -3.06
CA PRO A 105 -3.35 -13.83 -1.73
C PRO A 105 -4.76 -14.33 -1.36
N PRO A 106 -5.14 -14.28 -0.07
CA PRO A 106 -6.51 -14.63 0.34
C PRO A 106 -7.57 -13.82 -0.44
N ASP A 107 -8.77 -14.37 -0.58
CA ASP A 107 -9.84 -13.85 -1.46
C ASP A 107 -10.12 -12.35 -1.28
N LYS A 108 -10.02 -11.84 -0.06
CA LYS A 108 -10.28 -10.43 0.24
C LYS A 108 -9.21 -9.50 -0.36
N TYR A 109 -7.94 -9.88 -0.26
CA TYR A 109 -6.82 -9.16 -0.88
C TYR A 109 -6.83 -9.33 -2.40
N LEU A 110 -7.23 -10.51 -2.89
CA LEU A 110 -7.49 -10.75 -4.31
C LEU A 110 -8.56 -9.78 -4.85
N ASN A 111 -9.66 -9.60 -4.11
CA ASN A 111 -10.71 -8.65 -4.46
C ASN A 111 -10.19 -7.20 -4.45
N ALA A 112 -9.45 -6.79 -3.42
CA ALA A 112 -8.82 -5.47 -3.34
C ALA A 112 -7.89 -5.19 -4.53
N ARG A 113 -7.05 -6.17 -4.89
CA ARG A 113 -6.18 -6.12 -6.08
C ARG A 113 -6.99 -5.94 -7.35
N ASN A 114 -8.03 -6.75 -7.55
CA ASN A 114 -8.82 -6.73 -8.78
C ASN A 114 -9.56 -5.39 -8.94
N LEU A 115 -10.19 -4.89 -7.87
CA LEU A 115 -10.83 -3.58 -7.87
C LEU A 115 -9.83 -2.46 -8.18
N THR A 116 -8.62 -2.53 -7.62
CA THR A 116 -7.57 -1.53 -7.86
C THR A 116 -7.09 -1.59 -9.32
N ASN A 117 -6.90 -2.78 -9.86
CA ASN A 117 -6.58 -2.96 -11.28
C ASN A 117 -7.70 -2.43 -12.20
N ASP A 118 -8.97 -2.64 -11.83
CA ASP A 118 -10.11 -2.08 -12.56
C ASP A 118 -10.12 -0.54 -12.55
N LEU A 119 -9.78 0.07 -11.41
CA LEU A 119 -9.60 1.53 -11.31
C LEU A 119 -8.46 2.02 -12.22
N LEU A 120 -7.31 1.33 -12.21
CA LEU A 120 -6.14 1.71 -13.00
C LEU A 120 -6.33 1.58 -14.52
N LYS A 121 -7.35 0.84 -14.99
CA LYS A 121 -7.72 0.79 -16.43
C LYS A 121 -8.26 2.12 -16.95
N PHE A 122 -8.85 2.95 -16.09
CA PHE A 122 -9.36 4.27 -16.48
C PHE A 122 -8.23 5.28 -16.63
N ASP A 123 -7.28 5.26 -15.71
CA ASP A 123 -6.08 6.09 -15.73
C ASP A 123 -5.01 5.47 -14.80
N PRO A 124 -3.87 4.99 -15.35
CA PRO A 124 -2.80 4.36 -14.57
C PRO A 124 -2.16 5.24 -13.49
N GLU A 125 -2.35 6.57 -13.57
CA GLU A 125 -1.81 7.55 -12.62
C GLU A 125 -2.90 8.15 -11.72
N ILE A 126 -4.11 7.60 -11.73
CA ILE A 126 -5.25 8.24 -11.06
C ILE A 126 -5.03 8.45 -9.57
N ILE A 127 -4.42 7.48 -8.88
CA ILE A 127 -4.17 7.55 -7.44
C ILE A 127 -3.18 8.70 -7.14
N LEU A 128 -2.10 8.79 -7.91
CA LEU A 128 -1.15 9.91 -7.82
C LEU A 128 -1.84 11.26 -8.07
N LYS A 129 -2.67 11.37 -9.12
CA LYS A 129 -3.38 12.60 -9.46
C LYS A 129 -4.37 13.03 -8.37
N VAL A 130 -5.15 12.10 -7.84
CA VAL A 130 -6.11 12.36 -6.74
C VAL A 130 -5.37 12.85 -5.51
N ARG A 131 -4.27 12.19 -5.13
CA ARG A 131 -3.46 12.59 -3.97
C ARG A 131 -2.76 13.93 -4.16
N THR A 132 -2.25 14.19 -5.36
CA THR A 132 -1.62 15.48 -5.68
C THR A 132 -2.62 16.64 -5.55
N ARG A 133 -3.90 16.42 -5.90
CA ARG A 133 -4.97 17.41 -5.70
C ARG A 133 -5.45 17.51 -4.25
N ASN A 134 -5.19 16.50 -3.43
CA ASN A 134 -5.65 16.40 -2.05
C ASN A 134 -4.48 16.08 -1.09
N PRO A 135 -3.43 16.92 -1.02
CA PRO A 135 -2.18 16.58 -0.33
C PRO A 135 -2.32 16.44 1.20
N ASN A 136 -3.39 16.98 1.78
CA ASN A 136 -3.66 16.94 3.22
C ASN A 136 -4.63 15.81 3.63
N LYS A 137 -4.94 14.88 2.72
CA LYS A 137 -5.88 13.78 2.94
C LYS A 137 -5.13 12.45 2.97
N THR A 138 -5.45 11.62 3.96
CA THR A 138 -5.01 10.22 3.98
C THR A 138 -5.80 9.40 2.96
N ILE A 139 -5.32 8.18 2.64
CA ILE A 139 -6.02 7.30 1.68
C ILE A 139 -7.45 7.00 2.16
N SER A 140 -7.63 6.77 3.46
CA SER A 140 -8.95 6.51 4.07
C SER A 140 -9.91 7.71 4.02
N GLU A 141 -9.40 8.92 3.76
CA GLU A 141 -10.18 10.15 3.69
C GLU A 141 -10.55 10.56 2.25
N LEU A 142 -10.10 9.79 1.26
CA LEU A 142 -10.46 10.02 -0.13
C LEU A 142 -11.94 9.68 -0.37
N SER A 143 -12.58 10.41 -1.29
CA SER A 143 -14.00 10.26 -1.59
C SER A 143 -14.25 10.01 -3.07
N VAL A 144 -15.41 9.44 -3.40
CA VAL A 144 -15.87 9.23 -4.78
C VAL A 144 -15.73 10.51 -5.61
N LYS A 145 -16.13 11.65 -5.04
CA LYS A 145 -16.07 12.95 -5.71
C LYS A 145 -14.65 13.33 -6.11
N MET A 146 -13.67 13.10 -5.23
CA MET A 146 -12.26 13.42 -5.51
C MET A 146 -11.70 12.62 -6.69
N PHE A 147 -12.11 11.37 -6.84
CA PHE A 147 -11.75 10.55 -8.00
C PHE A 147 -12.44 11.04 -9.28
N GLN A 148 -13.74 11.33 -9.20
CA GLN A 148 -14.53 11.79 -10.36
C GLN A 148 -14.13 13.19 -10.85
N GLU A 149 -13.58 14.04 -9.97
CA GLU A 149 -12.96 15.32 -10.35
C GLU A 149 -11.69 15.14 -11.20
N VAL A 150 -11.01 13.99 -11.10
CA VAL A 150 -9.84 13.65 -11.93
C VAL A 150 -10.27 12.91 -13.20
N VAL A 151 -11.13 11.89 -13.07
CA VAL A 151 -11.68 11.11 -14.20
C VAL A 151 -13.18 10.88 -13.99
N GLN A 152 -14.00 11.60 -14.74
CA GLN A 152 -15.46 11.63 -14.54
C GLN A 152 -16.18 10.31 -14.86
N CYS A 153 -15.60 9.46 -15.72
CA CYS A 153 -16.26 8.26 -16.21
C CYS A 153 -16.08 7.01 -15.34
N ILE A 154 -15.43 7.11 -14.17
CA ILE A 154 -15.29 5.97 -13.27
C ILE A 154 -16.65 5.64 -12.63
N PRO A 155 -17.09 4.38 -12.68
CA PRO A 155 -18.32 3.96 -12.02
C PRO A 155 -18.29 4.26 -10.52
N THR A 156 -19.33 4.94 -10.02
CA THR A 156 -19.48 5.23 -8.58
C THR A 156 -19.41 3.97 -7.73
N GLU A 157 -20.00 2.87 -8.19
CA GLU A 157 -20.00 1.58 -7.48
C GLU A 157 -18.58 1.01 -7.27
N LEU A 158 -17.70 1.17 -8.27
CA LEU A 158 -16.30 0.74 -8.17
C LEU A 158 -15.59 1.56 -7.08
N LEU A 159 -15.76 2.88 -7.09
CA LEU A 159 -15.17 3.77 -6.08
C LEU A 159 -15.72 3.50 -4.68
N GLN A 160 -17.02 3.25 -4.54
CA GLN A 160 -17.62 2.88 -3.25
C GLN A 160 -17.02 1.59 -2.69
N LYS A 161 -16.82 0.56 -3.54
CA LYS A 161 -16.17 -0.70 -3.13
C LYS A 161 -14.70 -0.53 -2.77
N LEU A 162 -13.98 0.39 -3.44
CA LEU A 162 -12.58 0.67 -3.15
C LEU A 162 -12.40 1.47 -1.85
N LEU A 163 -13.29 2.44 -1.60
CA LEU A 163 -13.19 3.35 -0.46
C LEU A 163 -13.86 2.79 0.80
N GLN A 164 -14.49 1.63 0.74
CA GLN A 164 -15.00 0.95 1.94
C GLN A 164 -13.84 0.43 2.79
N LYS A 165 -14.12 0.30 4.09
CA LYS A 165 -13.20 -0.27 5.09
C LYS A 165 -12.86 -1.72 4.77
N PHE A 166 -11.60 -2.08 4.93
CA PHE A 166 -11.08 -3.41 4.77
C PHE A 166 -11.25 -4.20 6.07
N ASN A 167 -12.48 -4.51 6.48
CA ASN A 167 -12.76 -5.22 7.74
C ASN A 167 -12.22 -6.66 7.72
N SER A 168 -11.23 -6.97 8.56
CA SER A 168 -10.62 -8.30 8.74
C SER A 168 -11.62 -9.36 9.20
#